data_AF-A0A4Q3T8S9-F1
#
_entry.id   AF-A0A4Q3T8S9-F1
#
_cell.length_a   1.000
_cell.length_b   1.000
_cell.length_c   1.000
_cell.angle_alpha   90.00
_cell.angle_beta   90.00
_cell.angle_gamma   90.00
#
_symmetry.space_group_name_H-M   'P 1'
#
loop_
_entity.id
_entity.type
_entity.pdbx_description
1 polymer ?
#
loop_
_entity_poly.entity_id
_entity_poly.type
_entity_poly.pdbx_seq_one_letter_code
_entity_poly.pdbx_strand_id
1 'polypeptide(L)'
;MLIHPHIDPVALQLGPLAIHWYGLTYLAAFGLFFFLATLRLRHEPYASITGPGAWSRRDVEDILFLGVVGVVIGGRIGYCLFYKPGYYLSHPLE
;
A
#
# COMPACT_ATOMS: atom_id res chain seq x y z
N MET A 1 28.63 -20.82 -8.81
CA MET A 1 28.06 -19.63 -8.12
C MET A 1 26.81 -19.21 -8.87
N LEU A 2 25.68 -19.02 -8.19
CA LEU A 2 24.47 -18.47 -8.80
C LEU A 2 24.74 -17.02 -9.15
N ILE A 3 24.84 -16.71 -10.45
CA ILE A 3 24.96 -15.34 -10.95
C ILE A 3 23.61 -14.67 -10.70
N HIS A 4 23.61 -13.51 -10.02
CA HIS A 4 22.39 -12.75 -9.83
C HIS A 4 21.86 -12.31 -11.20
N PRO A 5 20.60 -12.63 -11.54
CA PRO A 5 20.05 -12.21 -12.82
C PRO A 5 19.97 -10.68 -12.87
N HIS A 6 20.50 -10.09 -13.93
CA HIS A 6 20.38 -8.67 -14.21
C HIS A 6 18.97 -8.38 -14.75
N ILE A 7 18.02 -8.20 -13.83
CA ILE A 7 16.64 -7.84 -14.17
C ILE A 7 16.55 -6.33 -14.26
N ASP A 8 16.00 -5.82 -15.37
CA ASP A 8 15.69 -4.40 -15.50
C ASP A 8 14.63 -4.01 -14.46
N PRO A 9 14.89 -3.02 -13.58
CA PRO A 9 13.92 -2.60 -12.57
C PRO A 9 12.65 -1.97 -13.17
N VAL A 10 12.71 -1.50 -14.42
CA VAL A 10 11.56 -0.91 -15.13
C VAL A 10 10.77 -2.03 -15.80
N ALA A 11 9.50 -2.18 -15.40
CA ALA A 11 8.59 -3.14 -16.00
C ALA A 11 7.94 -2.60 -17.28
N LEU A 12 7.57 -1.32 -17.27
CA LEU A 12 6.95 -0.65 -18.41
C LEU A 12 7.36 0.82 -18.44
N GLN A 13 7.78 1.30 -19.61
CA GLN A 13 8.13 2.70 -19.82
C GLN A 13 7.09 3.35 -20.74
N LEU A 14 6.30 4.28 -20.19
CA LEU A 14 5.32 5.07 -20.92
C LEU A 14 5.86 6.50 -21.07
N GLY A 15 6.70 6.71 -22.09
CA GLY A 15 7.38 7.99 -22.30
C GLY A 15 8.25 8.38 -21.09
N PRO A 16 8.00 9.52 -20.41
CA PRO A 16 8.76 9.94 -19.23
C PRO A 16 8.38 9.16 -17.95
N LEU A 17 7.28 8.39 -17.96
CA LEU A 17 6.82 7.65 -16.79
C LEU A 17 7.37 6.23 -16.79
N ALA A 18 8.28 5.93 -15.86
CA ALA A 18 8.82 4.59 -15.66
C ALA A 18 8.05 3.84 -14.55
N ILE A 19 7.32 2.81 -14.94
CA ILE A 19 6.63 1.90 -14.01
C ILE A 19 7.60 0.80 -13.64
N HIS A 20 7.94 0.73 -12.35
CA HIS A 20 8.90 -0.23 -11.83
C HIS A 20 8.21 -1.50 -11.31
N TRP A 21 8.93 -2.62 -11.32
CA TRP A 21 8.42 -3.90 -10.83
C TRP A 21 7.92 -3.83 -9.38
N TYR A 22 8.63 -3.10 -8.50
CA TYR A 22 8.20 -2.97 -7.11
C TYR A 22 6.83 -2.27 -7.01
N GLY A 23 6.54 -1.29 -7.87
CA GLY A 23 5.25 -0.61 -7.88
C GLY A 23 4.12 -1.56 -8.30
N LEU A 24 4.39 -2.42 -9.29
CA LEU A 24 3.45 -3.45 -9.72
C LEU A 24 3.21 -4.50 -8.63
N THR A 25 4.24 -4.93 -7.91
CA THR A 25 4.06 -5.88 -6.81
C THR A 25 3.29 -5.29 -5.64
N TYR A 26 3.47 -4.00 -5.33
CA TYR A 26 2.62 -3.29 -4.38
C TYR A 26 1.15 -3.26 -4.83
N LEU A 27 0.90 -2.89 -6.09
CA LEU A 27 -0.45 -2.88 -6.64
C LEU A 27 -1.10 -4.27 -6.59
N ALA A 28 -0.35 -5.30 -6.95
CA ALA A 28 -0.80 -6.69 -6.87
C ALA A 28 -1.12 -7.09 -5.42
N ALA A 29 -0.29 -6.70 -4.45
CA ALA A 29 -0.53 -6.97 -3.04
C ALA A 29 -1.79 -6.27 -2.52
N PHE A 30 -2.02 -5.00 -2.89
CA PHE A 30 -3.25 -4.27 -2.53
C PHE A 30 -4.49 -4.91 -3.17
N GLY A 31 -4.41 -5.30 -4.44
CA GLY A 31 -5.49 -6.04 -5.11
C GLY A 31 -5.78 -7.38 -4.44
N LEU A 32 -4.74 -8.12 -4.06
CA LEU A 32 -4.87 -9.40 -3.37
C LEU A 32 -5.49 -9.22 -1.98
N PHE A 33 -5.04 -8.22 -1.21
CA PHE A 33 -5.65 -7.87 0.06
C PHE A 33 -7.14 -7.58 -0.10
N PHE A 34 -7.50 -6.71 -1.04
CA PHE A 34 -8.89 -6.34 -1.29
C PHE A 34 -9.75 -7.56 -1.65
N PHE A 35 -9.25 -8.41 -2.53
CA PHE A 35 -9.92 -9.63 -2.95
C PHE A 35 -10.13 -10.59 -1.76
N LEU A 36 -9.06 -10.89 -1.01
CA LEU A 36 -9.11 -11.83 0.11
C LEU A 36 -9.95 -11.28 1.27
N ALA A 37 -9.87 -9.99 1.57
CA ALA A 37 -10.67 -9.35 2.61
C ALA A 37 -12.16 -9.34 2.23
N THR A 38 -12.49 -9.05 0.97
CA THR A 38 -13.87 -9.15 0.48
C THR A 38 -14.38 -10.59 0.53
N LEU A 39 -13.54 -11.57 0.15
CA LEU A 39 -13.90 -12.99 0.26
C LEU A 39 -14.12 -13.38 1.73
N ARG A 40 -13.30 -12.86 2.66
CA ARG A 40 -13.40 -13.12 4.09
C ARG A 40 -14.74 -12.71 4.70
N LEU A 41 -15.37 -11.65 4.18
CA LEU A 41 -16.71 -11.23 4.61
C LEU A 41 -17.78 -12.31 4.39
N ARG A 42 -17.53 -13.25 3.47
CA ARG A 42 -18.45 -14.36 3.15
C ARG A 42 -18.23 -15.59 4.05
N HIS A 43 -17.28 -15.54 4.99
CA HIS A 43 -17.00 -16.61 5.93
C HIS A 43 -17.39 -16.20 7.36
N GLU A 44 -17.73 -17.17 8.20
CA GLU A 44 -17.96 -16.96 9.62
C GLU A 44 -16.70 -16.40 10.33
N PRO A 45 -16.85 -15.51 11.33
CA PRO A 45 -18.12 -15.01 11.88
C PRO A 45 -18.76 -13.88 11.05
N TYR A 46 -18.03 -13.30 10.09
CA TYR A 46 -18.48 -12.09 9.37
C TYR A 46 -19.76 -12.32 8.55
N ALA A 47 -19.96 -13.54 8.05
CA ALA A 47 -21.14 -13.91 7.28
C ALA A 47 -22.45 -13.93 8.11
N SER A 48 -22.39 -14.23 9.41
CA SER A 48 -23.58 -14.29 10.27
C SER A 48 -23.91 -12.96 10.95
N ILE A 49 -22.98 -11.99 10.96
CA ILE A 49 -23.22 -10.67 11.54
C ILE A 49 -24.19 -9.91 10.64
N THR A 50 -25.35 -9.57 11.18
CA THR A 50 -26.40 -8.78 10.50
C THR A 50 -26.77 -7.56 11.33
N GLY A 51 -27.17 -6.46 10.67
CA GLY A 51 -27.58 -5.21 11.33
C GLY A 51 -26.53 -4.08 11.24
N PRO A 52 -26.70 -2.99 12.02
CA PRO A 52 -25.93 -1.74 11.91
C PRO A 52 -24.42 -1.81 12.19
N GLY A 53 -23.87 -3.00 12.45
CA GLY A 53 -22.43 -3.25 12.64
C GLY A 53 -21.90 -4.41 11.80
N ALA A 54 -22.68 -4.86 10.80
CA ALA A 54 -22.23 -5.87 9.86
C ALA A 54 -21.14 -5.31 8.96
N TRP A 55 -20.04 -6.06 8.86
CA TRP A 55 -18.92 -5.69 8.01
C TRP A 55 -19.34 -5.74 6.55
N SER A 56 -19.11 -4.64 5.85
CA SER A 56 -19.44 -4.46 4.45
C SER A 56 -18.17 -4.36 3.61
N ARG A 57 -18.34 -4.48 2.30
CA ARG A 57 -17.24 -4.25 1.34
C ARG A 57 -16.65 -2.85 1.48
N ARG A 58 -17.47 -1.85 1.84
CA ARG A 58 -17.02 -0.47 2.02
C ARG A 58 -16.02 -0.33 3.15
N ASP A 59 -16.21 -1.06 4.25
CA ASP A 59 -15.27 -1.05 5.38
C ASP A 59 -13.90 -1.58 4.95
N VAL A 60 -13.86 -2.59 4.07
CA VAL A 60 -12.62 -3.10 3.49
C VAL A 60 -11.94 -2.07 2.58
N GLU A 61 -12.72 -1.36 1.76
CA GLU A 61 -12.22 -0.28 0.90
C GLU A 61 -11.64 0.86 1.75
N ASP A 62 -12.36 1.28 2.79
CA ASP A 62 -11.94 2.35 3.71
C ASP A 62 -10.67 1.97 4.47
N ILE A 63 -10.56 0.74 4.98
CA ILE A 63 -9.34 0.25 5.64
C ILE A 63 -8.17 0.21 4.68
N LEU A 64 -8.35 -0.31 3.46
CA LEU A 64 -7.29 -0.35 2.46
C LEU A 64 -6.82 1.07 2.12
N PHE A 65 -7.75 1.99 1.91
CA PHE A 65 -7.44 3.38 1.61
C PHE A 65 -6.67 4.06 2.75
N LEU A 66 -7.18 3.98 3.98
CA LEU A 66 -6.52 4.53 5.16
C LEU A 66 -5.14 3.90 5.39
N GLY A 67 -4.99 2.59 5.13
CA GLY A 67 -3.72 1.88 5.20
C GLY A 67 -2.70 2.42 4.19
N VAL A 68 -3.10 2.57 2.91
CA VAL A 68 -2.22 3.12 1.86
C VAL A 68 -1.81 4.56 2.20
N VAL A 69 -2.76 5.40 2.59
CA VAL A 69 -2.48 6.78 3.01
C VAL A 69 -1.54 6.80 4.21
N GLY A 70 -1.79 5.96 5.21
CA GLY A 70 -0.95 5.83 6.40
C GLY A 70 0.48 5.41 6.09
N VAL A 71 0.69 4.49 5.14
CA VAL A 71 2.04 4.08 4.70
C VAL A 71 2.76 5.24 4.01
N VAL A 72 2.10 5.97 3.13
CA VAL A 72 2.72 7.10 2.40
C VAL A 72 3.08 8.23 3.36
N ILE A 73 2.12 8.66 4.19
CA ILE A 73 2.33 9.74 5.16
C ILE A 73 3.33 9.33 6.22
N GLY A 74 3.15 8.14 6.82
CA GLY A 74 4.02 7.61 7.86
C GLY A 74 5.44 7.38 7.36
N GLY A 75 5.61 6.89 6.13
CA GLY A 75 6.92 6.75 5.50
C GLY A 75 7.62 8.10 5.31
N ARG A 76 6.89 9.13 4.87
CA ARG A 76 7.46 10.47 4.68
C ARG A 76 7.82 11.13 6.01
N ILE A 77 6.89 11.15 6.97
CA ILE A 77 7.14 11.72 8.30
C ILE A 77 8.28 10.96 9.00
N GLY A 78 8.29 9.64 8.93
CA GLY A 78 9.35 8.80 9.49
C GLY A 78 10.71 9.13 8.86
N TYR A 79 10.78 9.29 7.54
CA TYR A 79 12.00 9.73 6.88
C TYR A 79 12.48 11.10 7.40
N CYS A 80 11.58 12.07 7.46
CA CYS A 80 11.91 13.42 7.91
C CYS A 80 12.41 13.44 9.36
N LEU A 81 11.75 12.72 10.26
CA LEU A 81 12.08 12.71 11.69
C LEU A 81 13.31 11.86 12.03
N PHE A 82 13.46 10.69 11.42
CA PHE A 82 14.51 9.74 11.80
C PHE A 82 15.79 9.86 10.96
N TYR A 83 15.69 10.25 9.68
CA TYR A 83 16.85 10.30 8.79
C TYR A 83 17.38 11.72 8.57
N LYS A 84 16.52 12.74 8.53
CA LYS A 84 16.92 14.14 8.26
C LYS A 84 16.24 15.19 9.15
N PRO A 85 16.22 15.03 10.48
CA PRO A 85 15.47 15.93 11.37
C PRO A 85 15.92 17.38 11.27
N GLY A 86 17.23 17.67 11.28
CA GLY A 86 17.74 19.05 11.22
C GLY A 86 17.48 19.77 9.89
N TYR A 87 17.41 19.03 8.79
CA TYR A 87 17.11 19.60 7.47
C TYR A 87 15.63 19.98 7.38
N TYR A 88 14.73 19.06 7.74
CA TYR A 88 13.29 19.31 7.65
C TYR A 88 12.76 20.27 8.73
N LEU A 89 13.45 20.42 9.87
CA LEU A 89 13.15 21.47 10.85
C LEU A 89 13.46 22.87 10.34
N SER A 90 14.47 23.01 9.47
CA SER A 90 14.83 24.30 8.85
C SER A 90 14.10 24.57 7.53
N HIS A 91 13.61 23.52 6.85
CA HIS A 91 12.88 23.61 5.58
C HIS A 91 11.58 22.79 5.65
N PRO A 92 10.54 23.28 6.35
CA PRO A 92 9.33 22.51 6.62
C PRO A 92 8.40 22.27 5.42
N LEU A 93 8.67 22.90 4.27
CA LEU A 93 7.86 22.77 3.05
C LEU A 93 8.47 21.83 1.99
N GLU A 94 9.68 21.32 2.21
CA GLU A 94 10.34 20.29 1.38
C GLU A 94 10.09 18.88 1.92
#